data_AF-A0A2V3ZSW9-F1
#
_entry.id   AF-A0A2V3ZSW9-F1
#
_cell.length_a   1.000
_cell.length_b   1.000
_cell.length_c   1.000
_cell.angle_alpha   90.00
_cell.angle_beta   90.00
_cell.angle_gamma   90.00
#
_symmetry.space_group_name_H-M   'P 1'
#
loop_
_entity.id
_entity.type
_entity.pdbx_description
1 polymer ?
#
loop_
_entity_poly.entity_id
_entity_poly.type
_entity_poly.pdbx_seq_one_letter_code
_entity_poly.pdbx_strand_id
1 'polypeptide(L)'
;MEDLLGENINVTELLDQALSLVITYTPKLMLAIVTLVIGLWLINRFIGVLDKKLGAKDPTLNKFLCGLISAIFKVMLLISVASMIGIATTSFIAVIGAAGLAIGLALQGSLANFAGGVLILIFKPFKVGDTIEAQGFLGAVAEIQILYTVVNTFDNRRIVIPNGSLSNATLVNVSIYEKRRCDMTFGIHYNDDIDKAKAILQRLFDEDERSLKDPEPRICVGSLGDNSVNLMFRAWVATDDLWPYYWDMHEKVKKAFDAEGITIPFPQRDVHVYKAE
;
A
#
# COMPACT_ATOMS: atom_id res chain seq x y z
N MET A 1 63.99 -61.45 32.48
CA MET A 1 65.13 -60.55 32.73
C MET A 1 65.75 -60.32 31.37
N GLU A 2 65.63 -59.18 30.69
CA GLU A 2 65.49 -57.82 31.23
C GLU A 2 65.11 -56.80 30.14
N ASP A 3 64.32 -57.19 29.13
CA ASP A 3 64.09 -56.34 27.93
C ASP A 3 62.61 -56.23 27.51
N LEU A 4 61.72 -56.01 28.48
CA LEU A 4 60.30 -55.74 28.24
C LEU A 4 59.84 -54.36 28.76
N LEU A 5 60.76 -53.42 29.02
CA LEU A 5 60.44 -52.08 29.54
C LEU A 5 61.40 -51.02 28.98
N GLY A 6 61.35 -50.79 27.66
CA GLY A 6 62.29 -49.88 26.98
C GLY A 6 61.72 -49.11 25.80
N GLU A 7 60.41 -48.92 25.72
CA GLU A 7 59.84 -47.92 24.82
C GLU A 7 59.64 -46.64 25.63
N ASN A 8 60.73 -45.87 25.78
CA ASN A 8 60.69 -44.51 26.31
C ASN A 8 59.81 -43.67 25.36
N ILE A 9 58.50 -43.72 25.56
CA ILE A 9 57.62 -42.62 25.17
C ILE A 9 58.28 -41.39 25.78
N ASN A 10 58.88 -40.53 24.95
CA ASN A 10 59.55 -39.32 25.40
C ASN A 10 58.54 -38.49 26.18
N VAL A 11 58.56 -38.61 27.51
CA VAL A 11 57.70 -37.85 28.42
C VAL A 11 57.89 -36.35 28.18
N THR A 12 59.10 -35.96 27.80
CA THR A 12 59.48 -34.62 27.34
C THR A 12 58.81 -34.20 26.04
N GLU A 13 58.70 -35.09 25.05
CA GLU A 13 58.06 -34.80 23.76
C GLU A 13 56.53 -34.72 23.89
N LEU A 14 55.94 -35.56 24.76
CA LEU A 14 54.53 -35.42 25.16
C LEU A 14 54.28 -34.13 25.97
N LEU A 15 55.21 -33.74 26.84
CA LEU A 15 55.14 -32.48 27.60
C LEU A 15 55.25 -31.26 26.68
N ASP A 16 56.14 -31.28 25.68
CA ASP A 16 56.30 -30.20 24.71
C ASP A 16 55.09 -30.10 23.75
N GLN A 17 54.53 -31.23 23.33
CA GLN A 17 53.26 -31.26 22.59
C GLN A 17 52.08 -30.74 23.43
N ALA A 18 51.99 -31.12 24.70
CA ALA A 18 50.98 -30.60 25.61
C ALA A 18 51.15 -29.09 25.87
N LEU A 19 52.38 -28.61 26.10
CA LEU A 19 52.69 -27.19 26.31
C LEU A 19 52.40 -26.35 25.07
N SER A 20 52.75 -26.83 23.87
CA SER A 20 52.47 -26.12 22.61
C SER A 20 50.97 -26.02 22.31
N LEU A 21 50.19 -27.06 22.61
CA LEU A 21 48.73 -27.02 22.56
C LEU A 21 48.17 -26.01 23.56
N VAL A 22 48.63 -26.03 24.81
CA VAL A 22 48.19 -25.06 25.84
C VAL A 22 48.49 -23.62 25.41
N ILE A 23 49.70 -23.32 24.94
CA ILE A 23 50.10 -21.97 24.50
C ILE A 23 49.29 -21.50 23.29
N THR A 24 48.90 -22.41 22.39
CA THR A 24 48.16 -22.06 21.16
C THR A 24 46.67 -21.86 21.42
N TYR A 25 46.04 -22.67 22.27
CA TYR A 25 44.60 -22.63 22.52
C TYR A 25 44.19 -21.71 23.69
N THR A 26 45.07 -21.49 24.67
CA THR A 26 44.76 -20.63 25.83
C THR A 26 44.44 -19.19 25.44
N PRO A 27 45.22 -18.50 24.57
CA PRO A 27 44.91 -17.14 24.15
C PRO A 27 43.60 -17.05 23.37
N LYS A 28 43.30 -18.05 22.54
CA LYS A 28 42.04 -18.13 21.77
C LYS A 28 40.85 -18.29 22.70
N LEU A 29 40.96 -19.16 23.70
CA LEU A 29 39.91 -19.36 24.69
C LEU A 29 39.70 -18.10 25.54
N MET A 30 40.78 -17.45 25.98
CA MET A 30 40.70 -16.18 26.72
C MET A 30 40.02 -15.08 25.89
N LEU A 31 40.42 -14.91 24.63
CA LEU A 31 39.80 -13.93 23.73
C LEU A 31 38.31 -14.24 23.47
N ALA A 32 37.96 -15.52 23.35
CA ALA A 32 36.58 -15.97 23.15
C ALA A 32 35.72 -15.66 24.39
N ILE A 33 36.23 -15.90 25.60
CA ILE A 33 35.56 -15.57 26.86
C ILE A 33 35.36 -14.06 26.99
N VAL A 34 36.42 -13.27 26.75
CA VAL A 34 36.36 -11.80 26.79
C VAL A 34 35.31 -11.28 25.80
N THR A 35 35.34 -11.80 24.57
CA THR A 35 34.37 -11.46 23.52
C THR A 35 32.94 -11.80 23.93
N LEU A 36 32.71 -12.98 24.53
CA LEU A 36 31.41 -13.40 25.00
C LEU A 36 30.86 -12.47 26.09
N VAL A 37 31.69 -12.14 27.09
CA VAL A 37 31.30 -11.28 28.22
C VAL A 37 31.00 -9.86 27.74
N ILE A 38 31.91 -9.27 26.96
CA ILE A 38 31.73 -7.92 26.41
C ILE A 38 30.53 -7.89 25.44
N GLY A 39 30.40 -8.91 24.59
CA GLY A 39 29.31 -9.02 23.63
C GLY A 39 27.94 -9.11 24.32
N LEU A 40 27.79 -9.97 25.33
CA LEU A 40 26.54 -10.07 26.10
C LEU A 40 26.23 -8.77 26.83
N TRP A 41 27.24 -8.11 27.40
CA TRP A 41 27.09 -6.81 28.05
C TRP A 41 26.60 -5.73 27.06
N LEU A 42 27.22 -5.65 25.87
CA LEU A 42 26.82 -4.71 24.81
C LEU A 42 25.40 -4.98 24.31
N ILE A 43 25.04 -6.26 24.08
CA ILE A 43 23.70 -6.63 23.63
C ILE A 43 22.67 -6.22 24.68
N ASN A 44 22.87 -6.57 25.95
CA ASN A 44 21.94 -6.21 27.02
C ASN A 44 21.82 -4.69 27.18
N ARG A 45 22.93 -3.95 27.03
CA ARG A 45 22.94 -2.49 27.06
C ARG A 45 22.15 -1.89 25.90
N PHE A 46 22.35 -2.40 24.68
CA PHE A 46 21.63 -1.96 23.48
C PHE A 46 20.14 -2.23 23.60
N ILE A 47 19.75 -3.43 24.01
CA ILE A 47 18.35 -3.80 24.20
C ILE A 47 17.70 -2.93 25.29
N GLY A 48 18.40 -2.65 26.40
CA GLY A 48 17.88 -1.75 27.43
C GLY A 48 17.70 -0.29 26.97
N VAL A 49 18.46 0.18 25.97
CA VAL A 49 18.22 1.49 25.34
C VAL A 49 17.03 1.42 24.39
N LEU A 50 16.92 0.35 23.61
CA LEU A 50 15.84 0.13 22.66
C LEU A 50 14.49 0.05 23.38
N ASP A 51 14.42 -0.73 24.46
CA ASP A 51 13.25 -0.92 25.32
C ASP A 51 12.76 0.41 25.90
N LYS A 52 13.68 1.27 26.39
CA LYS A 52 13.35 2.61 26.89
C LYS A 52 12.80 3.55 25.82
N LYS A 53 13.25 3.42 24.57
CA LYS A 53 12.80 4.28 23.46
C LYS A 53 11.48 3.82 22.84
N LEU A 54 11.23 2.51 22.80
CA LEU A 54 10.05 1.90 22.17
C LEU A 54 8.90 1.63 23.15
N GLY A 55 9.18 1.45 24.45
CA GLY A 55 8.21 1.03 25.46
C GLY A 55 7.05 2.00 25.76
N ALA A 56 7.08 3.22 25.23
CA ALA A 56 6.05 4.22 25.48
C ALA A 56 4.75 4.03 24.65
N LYS A 57 4.77 3.21 23.59
CA LYS A 57 3.64 3.12 22.63
C LYS A 57 2.88 1.79 22.67
N ASP A 58 3.57 0.65 22.83
CA ASP A 58 2.94 -0.69 22.97
C ASP A 58 3.89 -1.65 23.72
N PRO A 59 3.59 -2.02 24.97
CA PRO A 59 4.43 -2.92 25.77
C PRO A 59 4.59 -4.33 25.19
N THR A 60 3.60 -4.82 24.44
CA THR A 60 3.59 -6.18 23.89
C THR A 60 4.47 -6.26 22.66
N LEU A 61 4.28 -5.33 21.72
CA LEU A 61 5.10 -5.24 20.51
C LEU A 61 6.57 -4.98 20.86
N ASN A 62 6.83 -4.11 21.83
CA ASN A 62 8.18 -3.79 22.28
C ASN A 62 8.89 -5.02 22.86
N LYS A 63 8.25 -5.78 23.76
CA LYS A 63 8.83 -7.03 24.31
C LYS A 63 9.15 -8.05 23.22
N PHE A 64 8.26 -8.21 22.23
CA PHE A 64 8.48 -9.12 21.11
C PHE A 64 9.69 -8.69 20.26
N LEU A 65 9.77 -7.42 19.85
CA LEU A 65 10.87 -6.90 19.03
C LEU A 65 12.21 -6.94 19.77
N CYS A 66 12.26 -6.49 21.02
CA CYS A 66 13.46 -6.57 21.84
C CYS A 66 13.91 -8.02 22.06
N GLY A 67 12.98 -8.94 22.29
CA GLY A 67 13.27 -10.37 22.38
C GLY A 67 13.87 -10.94 21.11
N LEU A 68 13.27 -10.64 19.95
CA LEU A 68 13.72 -11.09 18.63
C LEU A 68 15.13 -10.56 18.31
N ILE A 69 15.36 -9.26 18.48
CA ILE A 69 16.67 -8.64 18.22
C ILE A 69 17.73 -9.20 19.18
N SER A 70 17.38 -9.41 20.45
CA SER A 70 18.28 -10.02 21.43
C SER A 70 18.66 -11.44 21.03
N ALA A 71 17.69 -12.25 20.58
CA ALA A 71 17.95 -13.62 20.12
C ALA A 71 18.88 -13.63 18.90
N ILE A 72 18.62 -12.79 17.90
CA ILE A 72 19.47 -12.68 16.69
C ILE A 72 20.91 -12.33 17.09
N PHE A 73 21.12 -11.27 17.87
CA PHE A 73 22.47 -10.87 18.27
C PHE A 73 23.19 -11.91 19.14
N LYS A 74 22.47 -12.60 20.04
CA LYS A 74 23.05 -13.67 20.85
C LYS A 74 23.48 -14.86 19.99
N VAL A 75 22.67 -15.25 19.01
CA VAL A 75 23.03 -16.32 18.06
C VAL A 75 24.26 -15.93 17.25
N MET A 76 24.31 -14.71 16.71
CA MET A 76 25.50 -14.21 15.99
C MET A 76 26.75 -14.20 16.88
N LEU A 77 26.62 -13.75 18.13
CA LEU A 77 27.71 -13.74 19.10
C LEU A 77 28.23 -15.14 19.41
N LEU A 78 27.34 -16.10 19.66
CA LEU A 78 27.70 -17.49 19.93
C LEU A 78 28.46 -18.13 18.76
N ILE A 79 28.03 -17.87 17.52
CA ILE A 79 28.74 -18.36 16.32
C ILE A 79 30.13 -17.74 16.22
N SER A 80 30.23 -16.43 16.50
CA SER A 80 31.51 -15.71 16.47
C SER A 80 32.50 -16.29 17.48
N VAL A 81 32.03 -16.53 18.71
CA VAL A 81 32.82 -17.14 19.80
C VAL A 81 33.21 -18.58 19.47
N ALA A 82 32.29 -19.38 18.92
CA ALA A 82 32.56 -20.75 18.48
C ALA A 82 33.65 -20.80 17.39
N SER A 83 33.61 -19.86 16.44
CA SER A 83 34.63 -19.74 15.40
C SER A 83 36.01 -19.39 15.96
N MET A 84 36.09 -18.55 17.00
CA MET A 84 37.36 -18.15 17.63
C MET A 84 38.10 -19.33 18.28
N ILE A 85 37.35 -20.29 18.82
CA ILE A 85 37.91 -21.51 19.44
C ILE A 85 38.14 -22.65 18.43
N GLY A 86 37.91 -22.41 17.14
CA GLY A 86 38.21 -23.35 16.05
C GLY A 86 37.08 -24.34 15.72
N ILE A 87 35.85 -24.10 16.20
CA ILE A 87 34.69 -24.90 15.79
C ILE A 87 34.32 -24.51 14.35
N ALA A 88 34.07 -25.50 13.50
CA ALA A 88 33.56 -25.29 12.15
C ALA A 88 32.12 -24.74 12.21
N THR A 89 31.96 -23.44 11.97
CA THR A 89 30.66 -22.74 12.05
C THR A 89 29.85 -22.79 10.76
N THR A 90 30.42 -23.30 9.67
CA THR A 90 29.81 -23.32 8.33
C THR A 90 28.44 -24.00 8.32
N SER A 91 28.29 -25.15 8.99
CA SER A 91 27.01 -25.86 9.06
C SER A 91 25.95 -25.07 9.84
N PHE A 92 26.33 -24.36 10.90
CA PHE A 92 25.42 -23.49 11.66
C PHE A 92 24.97 -22.29 10.82
N ILE A 93 25.90 -21.68 10.08
CA ILE A 93 25.61 -20.58 9.16
C ILE A 93 24.64 -21.04 8.06
N ALA A 94 24.84 -22.23 7.50
CA ALA A 94 23.95 -22.80 6.50
C ALA A 94 22.52 -23.01 7.03
N VAL A 95 22.37 -23.58 8.23
CA VAL A 95 21.05 -23.78 8.87
C VAL A 95 20.36 -22.44 9.15
N ILE A 96 21.10 -21.46 9.67
CA ILE A 96 20.54 -20.13 9.94
C ILE A 96 20.18 -19.39 8.66
N GLY A 97 21.00 -19.52 7.62
CA GLY A 97 20.70 -18.96 6.29
C GLY A 97 19.41 -19.56 5.73
N ALA A 98 19.24 -20.88 5.82
CA ALA A 98 18.02 -21.57 5.40
C ALA A 98 16.79 -21.14 6.23
N ALA A 99 16.93 -21.08 7.56
CA ALA A 99 15.87 -20.62 8.44
C ALA A 99 15.50 -19.15 8.18
N GLY A 100 16.49 -18.29 7.96
CA GLY A 100 16.31 -16.87 7.62
C GLY A 100 15.60 -16.69 6.28
N LEU A 101 15.95 -17.48 5.27
CA LEU A 101 15.25 -17.48 3.98
C LEU A 101 13.79 -17.93 4.15
N ALA A 102 13.55 -19.01 4.89
CA ALA A 102 12.19 -19.50 5.15
C ALA A 102 11.32 -18.45 5.87
N ILE A 103 11.86 -17.80 6.91
CA ILE A 103 11.19 -16.70 7.62
C ILE A 103 10.97 -15.50 6.69
N GLY A 104 11.96 -15.15 5.87
CA GLY A 104 11.87 -14.04 4.92
C GLY A 104 10.77 -14.26 3.88
N LEU A 105 10.68 -15.46 3.32
CA LEU A 105 9.60 -15.86 2.42
C LEU A 105 8.24 -15.86 3.12
N ALA A 106 8.17 -16.33 4.36
CA ALA A 106 6.94 -16.28 5.16
C ALA A 106 6.46 -14.84 5.43
N LEU A 107 7.40 -13.90 5.57
CA LEU A 107 7.12 -12.48 5.83
C LEU A 107 7.07 -11.60 4.58
N GLN A 108 7.26 -12.18 3.38
CA GLN A 108 7.38 -11.43 2.13
C GLN A 108 6.18 -10.51 1.89
N GLY A 109 4.96 -10.99 2.14
CA GLY A 109 3.73 -10.20 1.98
C GLY A 109 3.67 -8.99 2.94
N SER A 110 4.00 -9.20 4.21
CA SER A 110 4.04 -8.11 5.20
C SER A 110 5.11 -7.08 4.88
N LEU A 111 6.29 -7.52 4.40
CA LEU A 111 7.37 -6.62 4.02
C LEU A 111 7.03 -5.80 2.77
N ALA A 112 6.32 -6.39 1.81
CA ALA A 112 5.80 -5.68 0.65
C ALA A 112 4.79 -4.59 1.05
N ASN A 113 3.91 -4.88 2.01
CA ASN A 113 2.98 -3.90 2.56
C ASN A 113 3.69 -2.77 3.31
N PHE A 114 4.71 -3.10 4.10
CA PHE A 114 5.55 -2.09 4.75
C PHE A 114 6.22 -1.16 3.73
N ALA A 115 6.86 -1.74 2.70
CA ALA A 115 7.50 -0.97 1.64
C ALA A 115 6.48 -0.09 0.89
N GLY A 116 5.31 -0.63 0.56
CA GLY A 116 4.22 0.13 -0.06
C GLY A 116 3.77 1.30 0.81
N GLY A 117 3.66 1.11 2.13
CA GLY A 117 3.32 2.17 3.07
C GLY A 117 4.35 3.29 3.09
N VAL A 118 5.64 2.93 3.09
CA VAL A 118 6.75 3.90 3.00
C VAL A 118 6.68 4.69 1.68
N LEU A 119 6.44 4.03 0.54
CA LEU A 119 6.29 4.69 -0.75
C LEU A 119 5.11 5.67 -0.77
N ILE A 120 3.96 5.27 -0.23
CA ILE A 120 2.79 6.15 -0.11
C ILE A 120 3.12 7.39 0.71
N LEU A 121 3.81 7.25 1.85
CA LEU A 121 4.15 8.37 2.71
C LEU A 121 5.19 9.33 2.09
N ILE A 122 6.14 8.81 1.30
CA ILE A 122 7.17 9.60 0.63
C ILE A 122 6.58 10.33 -0.59
N PHE A 123 5.95 9.60 -1.50
CA PHE A 123 5.49 10.14 -2.78
C PHE A 123 4.10 10.78 -2.72
N LYS A 124 3.31 10.44 -1.69
CA LYS A 124 1.96 10.97 -1.43
C LYS A 124 1.07 11.02 -2.68
N PRO A 125 0.84 9.88 -3.38
CA PRO A 125 -0.11 9.83 -4.49
C PRO A 125 -1.56 10.13 -4.03
N PHE A 126 -1.82 9.96 -2.72
CA PHE A 126 -3.00 10.42 -2.02
C PHE A 126 -2.64 10.72 -0.56
N LYS A 127 -3.50 11.46 0.14
CA LYS A 127 -3.38 11.77 1.56
C LYS A 127 -4.67 11.41 2.31
N VAL A 128 -4.58 11.42 3.64
CA VAL A 128 -5.77 11.32 4.50
C VAL A 128 -6.73 12.45 4.14
N GLY A 129 -8.01 12.09 3.94
CA GLY A 129 -9.07 12.99 3.48
C GLY A 129 -9.35 12.91 1.97
N ASP A 130 -8.41 12.43 1.15
CA ASP A 130 -8.66 12.28 -0.28
C ASP A 130 -9.68 11.15 -0.53
N THR A 131 -10.58 11.34 -1.50
CA THR A 131 -11.37 10.24 -2.03
C THR A 131 -10.58 9.52 -3.12
N ILE A 132 -10.44 8.21 -2.98
CA ILE A 132 -9.75 7.35 -3.93
C ILE A 132 -10.67 6.23 -4.42
N GLU A 133 -10.45 5.81 -5.66
CA GLU A 133 -10.95 4.55 -6.20
C GLU A 133 -9.78 3.59 -6.38
N ALA A 134 -9.82 2.48 -5.64
CA ALA A 134 -8.78 1.47 -5.67
C ALA A 134 -9.37 0.08 -5.42
N GLN A 135 -8.91 -0.92 -6.18
CA GLN A 135 -9.34 -2.32 -6.03
C GLN A 135 -10.87 -2.50 -6.12
N GLY A 136 -11.56 -1.65 -6.90
CA GLY A 136 -13.02 -1.66 -7.05
C GLY A 136 -13.80 -1.00 -5.90
N PHE A 137 -13.11 -0.39 -4.93
CA PHE A 137 -13.72 0.36 -3.84
C PHE A 137 -13.52 1.85 -4.05
N LEU A 138 -14.58 2.62 -3.82
CA LEU A 138 -14.57 4.09 -3.82
C LEU A 138 -14.84 4.60 -2.40
N GLY A 139 -13.96 5.45 -1.87
CA GLY A 139 -14.17 6.06 -0.57
C GLY A 139 -13.08 7.04 -0.15
N ALA A 140 -13.28 7.68 0.99
CA ALA A 140 -12.34 8.64 1.56
C ALA A 140 -11.29 7.95 2.44
N VAL A 141 -10.02 8.31 2.26
CA VAL A 141 -8.91 7.79 3.05
C VAL A 141 -9.01 8.31 4.48
N ALA A 142 -9.25 7.40 5.42
CA ALA A 142 -9.39 7.73 6.84
C ALA A 142 -8.04 7.78 7.56
N GLU A 143 -7.17 6.80 7.29
CA GLU A 143 -5.83 6.73 7.87
C GLU A 143 -4.90 5.85 7.03
N ILE A 144 -3.60 6.17 7.08
CA ILE A 144 -2.54 5.38 6.44
C ILE A 144 -1.70 4.78 7.57
N GLN A 145 -1.88 3.48 7.82
CA GLN A 145 -1.12 2.72 8.81
C GLN A 145 0.12 2.10 8.16
N ILE A 146 0.95 1.43 8.96
CA ILE A 146 2.24 0.85 8.50
C ILE A 146 2.05 -0.17 7.38
N LEU A 147 1.06 -1.06 7.49
CA LEU A 147 0.81 -2.15 6.54
C LEU A 147 -0.46 -1.97 5.71
N TYR A 148 -1.39 -1.14 6.18
CA TYR A 148 -2.72 -0.99 5.59
C TYR A 148 -3.12 0.47 5.51
N THR A 149 -3.96 0.79 4.52
CA THR A 149 -4.68 2.05 4.42
C THR A 149 -6.15 1.78 4.69
N VAL A 150 -6.75 2.59 5.53
CA VAL A 150 -8.18 2.50 5.86
C VAL A 150 -8.93 3.51 5.03
N VAL A 151 -9.94 3.05 4.31
CA VAL A 151 -10.81 3.84 3.45
C VAL A 151 -12.24 3.67 3.94
N ASN A 152 -12.95 4.78 4.16
CA ASN A 152 -14.37 4.77 4.50
C ASN A 152 -15.19 5.07 3.24
N THR A 153 -16.15 4.21 2.92
CA THR A 153 -17.08 4.41 1.81
C THR A 153 -18.17 5.41 2.19
N PHE A 154 -18.85 5.95 1.18
CA PHE A 154 -19.95 6.91 1.37
C PHE A 154 -21.21 6.29 2.02
N ASP A 155 -21.32 4.96 2.02
CA ASP A 155 -22.37 4.20 2.73
C ASP A 155 -21.91 3.69 4.10
N ASN A 156 -20.89 4.33 4.68
CA ASN A 156 -20.41 4.10 6.05
C ASN A 156 -19.85 2.68 6.31
N ARG A 157 -19.19 2.09 5.31
CA ARG A 157 -18.41 0.85 5.46
C ARG A 157 -16.91 1.19 5.55
N ARG A 158 -16.18 0.41 6.34
CA ARG A 158 -14.72 0.51 6.46
C ARG A 158 -14.06 -0.55 5.60
N ILE A 159 -13.24 -0.11 4.66
CA ILE A 159 -12.40 -0.95 3.80
C ILE A 159 -10.97 -0.84 4.28
N VAL A 160 -10.30 -1.98 4.46
CA VAL A 160 -8.90 -2.07 4.89
C VAL A 160 -8.10 -2.65 3.74
N ILE A 161 -7.25 -1.83 3.11
CA ILE A 161 -6.52 -2.20 1.91
C ILE A 161 -5.03 -2.35 2.26
N PRO A 162 -4.37 -3.47 1.93
CA PRO A 162 -2.93 -3.62 2.09
C PRO A 162 -2.18 -2.56 1.28
N ASN A 163 -1.21 -1.90 1.91
CA ASN A 163 -0.45 -0.81 1.30
C ASN A 163 0.33 -1.28 0.06
N GLY A 164 0.81 -2.53 0.04
CA GLY A 164 1.52 -3.10 -1.10
C GLY A 164 0.62 -3.20 -2.34
N SER A 165 -0.68 -3.48 -2.16
CA SER A 165 -1.65 -3.46 -3.25
C SER A 165 -1.88 -2.05 -3.79
N LEU A 166 -1.93 -1.04 -2.91
CA LEU A 166 -2.11 0.36 -3.30
C LEU A 166 -0.87 0.96 -3.99
N SER A 167 0.33 0.55 -3.59
CA SER A 167 1.56 1.04 -4.22
C SER A 167 1.87 0.39 -5.57
N ASN A 168 1.38 -0.83 -5.79
CA ASN A 168 1.70 -1.61 -6.99
C ASN A 168 0.60 -1.59 -8.07
N ALA A 169 -0.63 -1.24 -7.71
CA ALA A 169 -1.74 -1.16 -8.64
C ALA A 169 -2.08 0.27 -9.04
N THR A 170 -2.79 0.43 -10.15
CA THR A 170 -3.39 1.71 -10.53
C THR A 170 -4.46 2.11 -9.51
N LEU A 171 -4.45 3.39 -9.12
CA LEU A 171 -5.50 4.01 -8.32
C LEU A 171 -5.97 5.30 -8.99
N VAL A 172 -7.22 5.69 -8.76
CA VAL A 172 -7.74 6.99 -9.18
C VAL A 172 -7.94 7.84 -7.95
N ASN A 173 -7.20 8.95 -7.84
CA ASN A 173 -7.46 9.95 -6.81
C ASN A 173 -8.46 10.97 -7.36
N VAL A 174 -9.71 10.90 -6.88
CA VAL A 174 -10.77 11.77 -7.38
C VAL A 174 -10.80 13.12 -6.68
N SER A 175 -9.99 13.32 -5.64
CA SER A 175 -9.97 14.55 -4.84
C SER A 175 -8.67 15.36 -4.93
N ILE A 176 -7.68 14.89 -5.70
CA ILE A 176 -6.36 15.55 -5.77
C ILE A 176 -6.39 16.92 -6.46
N TYR A 177 -7.32 17.11 -7.40
CA TYR A 177 -7.50 18.36 -8.12
C TYR A 177 -8.70 19.12 -7.57
N GLU A 178 -8.64 20.45 -7.58
CA GLU A 178 -9.70 21.32 -7.07
C GLU A 178 -10.93 21.37 -7.99
N LYS A 179 -10.73 21.11 -9.28
CA LYS A 179 -11.76 21.19 -10.32
C LYS A 179 -11.98 19.82 -10.95
N ARG A 180 -13.23 19.47 -11.22
CA ARG A 180 -13.62 18.23 -11.92
C ARG A 180 -14.64 18.50 -13.00
N ARG A 181 -14.59 17.66 -14.04
CA ARG A 181 -15.57 17.68 -15.12
C ARG A 181 -16.78 16.82 -14.73
N CYS A 182 -17.95 17.42 -14.78
CA CYS A 182 -19.24 16.79 -14.61
C CYS A 182 -19.78 16.37 -15.98
N ASP A 183 -19.82 15.06 -16.21
CA ASP A 183 -20.15 14.46 -17.48
C ASP A 183 -21.62 14.02 -17.48
N MET A 184 -22.47 14.75 -18.21
CA MET A 184 -23.91 14.49 -18.33
C MET A 184 -24.32 14.24 -19.79
N THR A 185 -25.45 13.56 -19.99
CA THR A 185 -26.00 13.29 -21.33
C THR A 185 -27.52 13.36 -21.28
N PHE A 186 -28.10 14.16 -22.16
CA PHE A 186 -29.54 14.36 -22.26
C PHE A 186 -30.02 13.98 -23.66
N GLY A 187 -30.99 13.06 -23.74
CA GLY A 187 -31.62 12.68 -25.00
C GLY A 187 -32.79 13.60 -25.33
N ILE A 188 -32.81 14.13 -26.55
CA ILE A 188 -33.94 14.89 -27.11
C ILE A 188 -34.55 14.11 -28.27
N HIS A 189 -35.82 14.38 -28.60
CA HIS A 189 -36.47 13.73 -29.74
C HIS A 189 -35.84 14.19 -31.06
N TYR A 190 -35.84 13.33 -32.09
CA TYR A 190 -35.21 13.63 -33.39
C TYR A 190 -35.80 14.86 -34.11
N ASN A 191 -37.04 15.22 -33.79
CA ASN A 191 -37.71 16.40 -34.35
C ASN A 191 -37.47 17.69 -33.54
N ASP A 192 -36.82 17.60 -32.38
CA ASP A 192 -36.53 18.79 -31.58
C ASP A 192 -35.37 19.60 -32.17
N ASP A 193 -35.41 20.91 -31.98
CA ASP A 193 -34.33 21.80 -32.39
C ASP A 193 -33.11 21.63 -31.48
N ILE A 194 -32.03 21.10 -32.07
CA ILE A 194 -30.75 20.85 -31.40
C ILE A 194 -30.15 22.15 -30.87
N ASP A 195 -30.17 23.24 -31.64
CA ASP A 195 -29.51 24.47 -31.26
C ASP A 195 -30.30 25.19 -30.16
N LYS A 196 -31.62 25.08 -30.17
CA LYS A 196 -32.47 25.49 -29.02
C LYS A 196 -32.11 24.71 -27.76
N ALA A 197 -32.03 23.38 -27.83
CA ALA A 197 -31.68 22.56 -26.67
C ALA A 197 -30.27 22.88 -26.12
N LYS A 198 -29.28 23.09 -27.00
CA LYS A 198 -27.93 23.52 -26.57
C LYS A 198 -27.96 24.89 -25.90
N ALA A 199 -28.73 25.84 -26.42
CA ALA A 199 -28.85 27.18 -25.84
C ALA A 199 -29.45 27.14 -24.43
N ILE A 200 -30.44 26.26 -24.18
CA ILE A 200 -31.00 26.03 -22.85
C ILE A 200 -29.93 25.49 -21.89
N LEU A 201 -29.16 24.48 -22.31
CA LEU A 201 -28.07 23.92 -21.50
C LEU A 201 -27.00 24.97 -21.17
N GLN A 202 -26.63 25.81 -22.15
CA GLN A 202 -25.68 26.90 -21.96
C GLN A 202 -26.21 27.93 -20.95
N ARG A 203 -27.49 28.31 -21.06
CA ARG A 203 -28.12 29.24 -20.12
C ARG A 203 -28.13 28.68 -18.70
N LEU A 204 -28.53 27.41 -18.52
CA LEU A 204 -28.52 26.76 -17.20
C LEU A 204 -27.12 26.63 -16.61
N PHE A 205 -26.11 26.40 -17.46
CA PHE A 205 -24.71 26.44 -17.05
C PHE A 205 -24.32 27.82 -16.52
N ASP A 206 -24.63 28.89 -17.25
CA ASP A 206 -24.27 30.26 -16.91
C ASP A 206 -25.01 30.81 -15.68
N GLU A 207 -26.21 30.29 -15.39
CA GLU A 207 -27.04 30.64 -14.24
C GLU A 207 -26.62 29.94 -12.92
N ASP A 208 -25.92 28.80 -12.97
CA ASP A 208 -25.50 28.08 -11.76
C ASP A 208 -24.13 28.56 -11.28
N GLU A 209 -24.07 29.13 -10.07
CA GLU A 209 -22.85 29.72 -9.49
C GLU A 209 -21.69 28.72 -9.31
N ARG A 210 -21.98 27.42 -9.24
CA ARG A 210 -20.96 26.36 -9.11
C ARG A 210 -20.25 26.07 -10.44
N SER A 211 -20.81 26.50 -11.56
CA SER A 211 -20.23 26.32 -12.90
C SER A 211 -18.95 27.14 -13.06
N LEU A 212 -17.85 26.46 -13.36
CA LEU A 212 -16.57 27.10 -13.67
C LEU A 212 -16.51 27.44 -15.15
N LYS A 213 -16.41 28.74 -15.47
CA LYS A 213 -16.37 29.25 -16.84
C LYS A 213 -15.06 28.98 -17.57
N ASP A 214 -14.00 28.66 -16.83
CA ASP A 214 -12.71 28.24 -17.36
C ASP A 214 -12.27 26.89 -16.74
N PRO A 215 -12.25 25.80 -17.52
CA PRO A 215 -12.56 25.75 -18.96
C PRO A 215 -14.06 25.88 -19.30
N GLU A 216 -14.36 26.37 -20.50
CA GLU A 216 -15.75 26.44 -21.02
C GLU A 216 -16.41 25.05 -21.08
N PRO A 217 -17.75 24.97 -20.92
CA PRO A 217 -18.45 23.71 -21.01
C PRO A 217 -18.45 23.19 -22.45
N ARG A 218 -18.38 21.87 -22.62
CA ARG A 218 -18.62 21.24 -23.92
C ARG A 218 -20.09 20.86 -24.01
N ILE A 219 -20.82 21.52 -24.90
CA ILE A 219 -22.20 21.18 -25.25
C ILE A 219 -22.25 20.80 -26.74
N CYS A 220 -22.50 19.52 -27.04
CA CYS A 220 -22.55 19.05 -28.42
C CYS A 220 -23.41 17.79 -28.59
N VAL A 221 -23.81 17.48 -29.83
CA VAL A 221 -24.39 16.16 -30.14
C VAL A 221 -23.30 15.12 -30.02
N GLY A 222 -23.48 14.15 -29.13
CA GLY A 222 -22.50 13.07 -28.92
C GLY A 222 -22.81 11.79 -29.68
N SER A 223 -24.09 11.48 -29.85
CA SER A 223 -24.52 10.33 -30.64
C SER A 223 -25.96 10.49 -31.12
N LEU A 224 -26.29 9.77 -32.18
CA LEU A 224 -27.65 9.55 -32.66
C LEU A 224 -28.05 8.14 -32.18
N GLY A 225 -28.89 8.07 -31.16
CA GLY A 225 -29.33 6.81 -30.55
C GLY A 225 -30.63 6.30 -31.18
N ASP A 226 -31.06 5.09 -30.79
CA ASP A 226 -32.23 4.43 -31.38
C ASP A 226 -33.52 5.27 -31.27
N ASN A 227 -33.64 6.06 -30.20
CA ASN A 227 -34.86 6.80 -29.88
C ASN A 227 -34.63 8.30 -29.61
N SER A 228 -33.37 8.77 -29.63
CA SER A 228 -33.00 10.12 -29.21
C SER A 228 -31.74 10.64 -29.89
N VAL A 229 -31.66 11.95 -30.05
CA VAL A 229 -30.40 12.67 -30.28
C VAL A 229 -29.78 12.96 -28.92
N ASN A 230 -28.59 12.41 -28.65
CA ASN A 230 -27.96 12.51 -27.34
C ASN A 230 -27.02 13.71 -27.27
N LEU A 231 -27.41 14.72 -26.50
CA LEU A 231 -26.60 15.89 -26.20
C LEU A 231 -25.64 15.59 -25.05
N MET A 232 -24.34 15.68 -25.31
CA MET A 232 -23.32 15.66 -24.25
C MET A 232 -23.21 17.05 -23.64
N PHE A 233 -23.30 17.09 -22.31
CA PHE A 233 -23.03 18.28 -21.51
C PHE A 233 -21.88 17.99 -20.56
N ARG A 234 -20.75 18.68 -20.76
CA ARG A 234 -19.53 18.52 -19.96
C ARG A 234 -19.20 19.86 -19.29
N ALA A 235 -19.60 20.01 -18.04
CA ALA A 235 -19.35 21.23 -17.26
C ALA A 235 -18.16 21.02 -16.31
N TRP A 236 -17.43 22.08 -15.98
CA TRP A 236 -16.41 22.03 -14.93
C TRP A 236 -16.96 22.65 -13.65
N VAL A 237 -16.70 22.02 -12.51
CA VAL A 237 -17.15 22.45 -11.17
C VAL A 237 -16.07 22.18 -10.14
N ALA A 238 -16.19 22.77 -8.95
CA ALA A 238 -15.34 22.39 -7.82
C ALA A 238 -15.56 20.91 -7.48
N THR A 239 -14.50 20.22 -7.04
CA THR A 239 -14.53 18.79 -6.73
C THR A 239 -15.62 18.42 -5.72
N ASP A 240 -15.80 19.25 -4.70
CA ASP A 240 -16.78 19.02 -3.63
C ASP A 240 -18.23 19.26 -4.10
N ASP A 241 -18.42 20.10 -5.12
CA ASP A 241 -19.72 20.43 -5.68
C ASP A 241 -20.18 19.47 -6.78
N LEU A 242 -19.32 18.53 -7.21
CA LEU A 242 -19.58 17.68 -8.38
C LEU A 242 -20.93 16.96 -8.32
N TRP A 243 -21.20 16.27 -7.20
CA TRP A 243 -22.40 15.47 -7.06
C TRP A 243 -23.67 16.31 -6.83
N PRO A 244 -23.68 17.31 -5.92
CA PRO A 244 -24.78 18.26 -5.82
C PRO A 244 -25.12 18.91 -7.17
N TYR A 245 -24.11 19.38 -7.90
CA TYR A 245 -24.29 19.96 -9.22
C TYR A 245 -24.88 18.96 -10.22
N TYR A 246 -24.35 17.73 -10.25
CA TYR A 246 -24.84 16.68 -11.13
C TYR A 246 -26.34 16.44 -10.93
N TRP A 247 -26.80 16.22 -9.70
CA TRP A 247 -28.22 15.93 -9.44
C TRP A 247 -29.13 17.13 -9.69
N ASP A 248 -28.75 18.31 -9.19
CA ASP A 248 -29.54 19.53 -9.38
C ASP A 248 -29.70 19.87 -10.86
N MET A 249 -28.62 19.70 -11.64
CA MET A 249 -28.63 20.03 -13.05
C MET A 249 -29.54 19.09 -13.85
N HIS A 250 -29.61 17.80 -13.52
CA HIS A 250 -30.57 16.90 -14.16
C HIS A 250 -32.02 17.37 -13.94
N GLU A 251 -32.36 17.80 -12.73
CA GLU A 251 -33.69 18.32 -12.41
C GLU A 251 -33.97 19.65 -13.13
N LYS A 252 -33.01 20.58 -13.13
CA LYS A 252 -33.12 21.87 -13.82
C LYS A 252 -33.31 21.69 -15.32
N VAL A 253 -32.51 20.82 -15.95
CA VAL A 253 -32.60 20.53 -17.39
C VAL A 253 -33.96 19.92 -17.73
N LYS A 254 -34.45 18.96 -16.93
CA LYS A 254 -35.78 18.37 -17.13
C LYS A 254 -36.88 19.45 -17.14
N LYS A 255 -36.88 20.33 -16.15
CA LYS A 255 -37.88 21.40 -16.01
C LYS A 255 -37.81 22.42 -17.15
N ALA A 256 -36.59 22.80 -17.55
CA ALA A 256 -36.39 23.76 -18.64
C ALA A 256 -36.80 23.19 -19.99
N PHE A 257 -36.44 21.93 -20.27
CA PHE A 257 -36.84 21.25 -21.51
C PHE A 257 -38.36 21.16 -21.63
N ASP A 258 -39.06 20.77 -20.55
CA ASP A 258 -40.53 20.73 -20.54
C ASP A 258 -41.15 22.11 -20.79
N ALA A 259 -40.65 23.15 -20.11
CA ALA A 259 -41.17 24.51 -20.22
C ALA A 259 -40.96 25.13 -21.62
N GLU A 260 -39.89 24.73 -22.31
CA GLU A 260 -39.51 25.27 -23.61
C GLU A 260 -39.84 24.34 -24.78
N GLY A 261 -40.55 23.23 -24.52
CA GLY A 261 -41.03 22.31 -25.55
C GLY A 261 -39.92 21.47 -26.22
N ILE A 262 -38.86 21.14 -25.48
CA ILE A 262 -37.90 20.09 -25.86
C ILE A 262 -38.39 18.77 -25.28
N THR A 263 -38.55 17.77 -26.14
CA THR A 263 -39.15 16.48 -25.78
C THR A 263 -38.09 15.49 -25.36
N ILE A 264 -38.24 14.90 -24.17
CA ILE A 264 -37.45 13.72 -23.78
C ILE A 264 -38.20 12.48 -24.27
N PRO A 265 -37.67 11.75 -25.27
CA PRO A 265 -38.43 10.71 -25.94
C PRO A 265 -38.56 9.45 -25.08
N PHE A 266 -39.73 8.82 -25.13
CA PHE A 266 -39.88 7.41 -24.76
C PHE A 266 -39.26 6.51 -25.84
N PRO A 267 -39.00 5.23 -25.53
CA PRO A 267 -38.66 4.25 -26.56
C PRO A 267 -39.69 4.24 -27.70
N GLN A 268 -39.21 4.45 -28.93
CA GLN A 268 -40.00 4.48 -30.16
C GLN A 268 -39.98 3.09 -30.80
N ARG A 269 -41.05 2.76 -31.53
CA ARG A 269 -41.13 1.53 -32.30
C ARG A 269 -42.01 1.72 -33.51
N ASP A 270 -41.44 1.48 -34.68
CA ASP A 270 -42.22 1.41 -35.91
C ASP A 270 -42.90 0.05 -36.00
N VAL A 271 -44.23 0.07 -36.18
CA VAL A 271 -45.05 -1.14 -36.31
C VAL A 271 -45.71 -1.14 -37.69
N HIS A 272 -45.28 -2.06 -38.53
CA HIS A 272 -45.91 -2.32 -39.83
C HIS A 272 -46.97 -3.42 -39.67
N VAL A 273 -48.25 -3.05 -39.74
CA VAL A 273 -49.38 -4.00 -39.64
C VAL A 273 -49.78 -4.44 -41.03
N TYR A 274 -49.59 -5.72 -41.32
CA TYR A 274 -50.05 -6.36 -42.56
C TYR A 274 -51.36 -7.11 -42.27
N LYS A 275 -52.42 -6.84 -43.04
CA LYS A 275 -53.65 -7.65 -42.99
C LYS A 275 -53.40 -8.98 -43.68
N ALA A 276 -53.72 -10.08 -43.03
CA ALA A 276 -53.81 -11.38 -43.68
C ALA A 276 -55.10 -11.42 -44.51
N GLU A 277 -54.99 -11.79 -45.79
CA GLU A 277 -56.12 -12.06 -46.68
C GLU A 277 -56.83 -13.38 -46.34
#